data_AF-A0A0D3FZT7-F1
#
_entry.id   AF-A0A0D3FZT7-F1
#
_cell.length_a   1.000
_cell.length_b   1.000
_cell.length_c   1.000
_cell.angle_alpha   90.00
_cell.angle_beta   90.00
_cell.angle_gamma   90.00
#
_symmetry.space_group_name_H-M   'P 1'
#
loop_
_entity.id
_entity.type
_entity.pdbx_description
1 polymer ?
#
loop_
_entity_poly.entity_id
_entity_poly.type
_entity_poly.pdbx_seq_one_letter_code
_entity_poly.pdbx_strand_id
1 'polypeptide(L)'
;MSFAMLEHLTEALLFPELKEYWFVSYVGLVMVIIGEVIRKLAVVTAGRSFTHVIRIHYEDQHKLITHGVYRLMRHPGYSGFLIWAVGTQTRYEEFFLRQFFGREYEEYAQKVHSGLPFIE
;
A
#
# COMPACT_ATOMS: atom_id res chain seq x y z
N MET A 1 -6.29 -3.94 -11.00
CA MET A 1 -5.38 -3.02 -11.72
C MET A 1 -6.12 -2.21 -12.76
N SER A 2 -6.78 -2.83 -13.75
CA SER A 2 -7.49 -2.10 -14.82
C SER A 2 -8.63 -1.19 -14.32
N PHE A 3 -9.44 -1.66 -13.36
CA PHE A 3 -10.52 -0.85 -12.77
C PHE A 3 -10.01 0.31 -11.90
N ALA A 4 -8.93 0.09 -11.15
CA ALA A 4 -8.30 1.13 -10.33
C ALA A 4 -7.69 2.25 -11.20
N MET A 5 -7.12 1.89 -12.35
CA MET A 5 -6.64 2.87 -13.33
C MET A 5 -7.79 3.70 -13.89
N LEU A 6 -8.92 3.06 -14.21
CA LEU A 6 -10.08 3.72 -14.80
C LEU A 6 -10.81 4.65 -13.80
N GLU A 7 -10.96 4.21 -12.55
CA GLU A 7 -11.44 5.04 -11.43
C GLU A 7 -10.55 6.27 -11.23
N HIS A 8 -9.23 6.07 -11.13
CA HIS A 8 -8.28 7.17 -10.93
C HIS A 8 -8.27 8.16 -12.12
N LEU A 9 -8.45 7.68 -13.35
CA LEU A 9 -8.56 8.50 -14.56
C LEU A 9 -9.86 9.30 -14.57
N THR A 10 -10.97 8.68 -14.15
CA THR A 10 -12.29 9.33 -14.06
C THR A 10 -12.30 10.42 -12.99
N GLU A 11 -11.72 10.15 -11.82
CA GLU A 11 -11.56 11.15 -10.75
C GLU A 11 -10.59 12.28 -11.15
N ALA A 12 -9.53 11.98 -11.90
CA ALA A 12 -8.60 13.01 -12.38
C ALA A 12 -9.26 13.95 -13.40
N LEU A 13 -10.14 13.43 -14.25
CA LEU A 13 -10.84 14.21 -15.29
C LEU A 13 -12.00 15.03 -14.72
N LEU A 14 -12.70 14.51 -13.70
CA LEU A 14 -13.89 15.16 -13.14
C LEU A 14 -13.58 16.04 -11.90
N PHE A 15 -12.58 15.70 -11.09
CA PHE A 15 -12.32 16.35 -9.80
C PHE A 15 -10.81 16.49 -9.47
N PRO A 16 -10.04 17.30 -10.23
CA PRO A 16 -8.61 17.49 -9.99
C PRO A 16 -8.29 18.13 -8.63
N GLU A 17 -9.19 18.98 -8.09
CA GLU A 17 -9.02 19.69 -6.82
C GLU A 17 -9.02 18.76 -5.59
N LEU A 18 -9.65 17.58 -5.64
CA LEU A 18 -9.62 16.61 -4.53
C LEU A 18 -8.22 16.00 -4.34
N LYS A 19 -7.36 16.04 -5.36
CA LYS A 19 -6.00 15.47 -5.31
C LYS A 19 -4.93 16.46 -4.86
N GLU A 20 -5.30 17.69 -4.49
CA GLU A 20 -4.39 18.72 -3.95
C GLU A 20 -4.35 18.77 -2.42
N TYR A 21 -5.27 18.08 -1.74
CA TYR A 21 -5.30 18.08 -0.29
C TYR A 21 -4.14 17.25 0.29
N TRP A 22 -3.06 17.93 0.66
CA TRP A 22 -1.92 17.41 1.41
C TRP A 22 -2.30 16.49 2.60
N PHE A 23 -3.43 16.75 3.25
CA PHE A 23 -3.98 15.89 4.30
C PHE A 23 -4.31 14.47 3.81
N VAL A 24 -4.84 14.32 2.60
CA VAL A 24 -5.17 13.02 1.99
C VAL A 24 -3.91 12.19 1.77
N SER A 25 -2.80 12.83 1.37
CA SER A 25 -1.49 12.19 1.25
C SER A 25 -0.94 11.71 2.60
N TYR A 26 -1.13 12.50 3.67
CA TYR A 26 -0.76 12.08 5.03
C TYR A 26 -1.59 10.89 5.53
N VAL A 27 -2.90 10.91 5.29
CA VAL A 27 -3.77 9.78 5.62
C VAL A 27 -3.34 8.53 4.85
N GLY A 28 -3.04 8.67 3.55
CA GLY A 28 -2.50 7.61 2.70
C GLY A 28 -1.21 7.00 3.27
N LEU A 29 -0.25 7.84 3.66
CA LEU A 29 0.99 7.41 4.31
C LEU A 29 0.74 6.61 5.59
N VAL A 30 -0.13 7.12 6.47
CA VAL A 30 -0.47 6.42 7.72
C VAL A 30 -1.11 5.07 7.41
N MET A 31 -1.97 4.98 6.40
CA MET A 31 -2.54 3.70 5.97
C MET A 31 -1.48 2.74 5.42
N VAL A 32 -0.55 3.21 4.59
CA VAL A 32 0.57 2.38 4.07
C VAL A 32 1.38 1.79 5.22
N ILE A 33 1.76 2.61 6.20
CA ILE A 33 2.54 2.17 7.37
C ILE A 33 1.75 1.16 8.19
N ILE A 34 0.48 1.44 8.49
CA ILE A 34 -0.39 0.53 9.25
C ILE A 34 -0.56 -0.80 8.52
N GLY A 35 -0.84 -0.77 7.22
CA GLY A 35 -1.00 -1.97 6.39
C GLY A 35 0.25 -2.83 6.37
N GLU A 36 1.43 -2.21 6.20
CA GLU A 36 2.72 -2.90 6.19
C GLU A 36 3.07 -3.49 7.57
N VAL A 37 2.79 -2.76 8.66
CA VAL A 37 2.97 -3.25 10.04
C VAL A 37 2.08 -4.46 10.31
N ILE A 38 0.78 -4.39 9.97
CA ILE A 38 -0.14 -5.51 10.12
C ILE A 38 0.35 -6.72 9.32
N ARG A 39 0.85 -6.51 8.09
CA ARG A 39 1.36 -7.59 7.24
C ARG A 39 2.60 -8.24 7.84
N LYS A 40 3.56 -7.45 8.34
CA LYS A 40 4.76 -7.98 9.02
C LYS A 40 4.40 -8.68 10.32
N LEU A 41 3.49 -8.14 11.12
CA LEU A 41 3.02 -8.79 12.33
C LEU A 41 2.30 -10.11 12.01
N ALA A 42 1.53 -10.19 10.93
CA ALA A 42 0.91 -11.43 10.48
C ALA A 42 1.95 -12.50 10.10
N VAL A 43 3.05 -12.10 9.44
CA VAL A 43 4.16 -13.00 9.09
C VAL A 43 4.93 -13.44 10.34
N VAL A 44 5.27 -12.50 11.22
CA VAL A 44 6.02 -12.78 12.46
C VAL A 44 5.20 -13.65 13.42
N THR A 45 3.91 -13.35 13.57
CA THR A 45 3.00 -14.15 14.42
C THR A 45 2.76 -15.53 13.83
N ALA A 46 2.71 -15.66 12.50
CA ALA A 46 2.60 -16.96 11.85
C ALA A 46 3.92 -17.76 11.88
N GLY A 47 5.07 -17.07 11.91
CA GLY A 47 6.40 -17.67 12.08
C GLY A 47 6.64 -18.85 11.14
N ARG A 48 6.96 -20.02 11.71
CA ARG A 48 7.20 -21.27 10.95
C ARG A 48 5.96 -21.85 10.27
N SER A 49 4.77 -21.37 10.62
CA SER A 49 3.50 -21.73 9.97
C SER A 49 3.12 -20.75 8.85
N PHE A 50 3.92 -19.70 8.61
CA PHE A 50 3.73 -18.83 7.45
C PHE A 50 4.32 -19.50 6.20
N THR A 51 3.46 -20.10 5.38
CA THR A 51 3.88 -20.65 4.09
C THR A 51 3.40 -19.72 2.97
N HIS A 52 4.32 -19.30 2.08
CA HIS A 52 3.99 -18.49 0.90
C HIS A 52 3.10 -19.22 -0.13
N VAL A 53 3.03 -20.55 -0.03
CA VAL A 53 2.22 -21.43 -0.86
C VAL A 53 1.21 -22.14 0.04
N ILE A 54 -0.06 -22.21 -0.37
CA ILE A 54 -1.11 -22.91 0.37
C ILE A 54 -0.70 -24.38 0.48
N ARG A 55 -0.39 -24.83 1.70
CA ARG A 55 -0.09 -26.25 1.98
C ARG A 55 -1.41 -26.98 2.16
N ILE A 56 -1.60 -28.01 1.35
CA ILE A 56 -2.80 -28.86 1.36
C ILE A 56 -2.60 -30.11 2.24
N HIS A 57 -1.37 -30.36 2.70
CA HIS A 57 -0.99 -31.49 3.53
C HIS A 57 -0.76 -31.06 4.98
N TYR A 58 -1.32 -31.84 5.91
CA TYR A 58 -1.20 -31.63 7.35
C TYR A 58 0.19 -32.09 7.81
N GLU A 59 1.02 -31.18 8.33
CA GLU A 59 2.30 -31.49 8.96
C GLU A 59 2.16 -31.26 10.48
N ASP A 60 2.66 -32.17 11.31
CA ASP A 60 2.53 -32.11 12.79
C ASP A 60 3.13 -30.82 13.41
N GLN A 61 3.99 -30.12 12.66
CA GLN A 61 4.58 -28.84 13.07
C GLN A 61 3.71 -27.61 12.72
N HIS A 62 2.70 -27.75 11.86
CA HIS A 62 1.75 -26.70 11.49
C HIS A 62 0.60 -26.65 12.50
N LYS A 63 0.79 -25.90 13.59
CA LYS A 63 -0.28 -25.66 14.57
C LYS A 63 -1.12 -24.45 14.17
N LEU A 64 -2.41 -24.51 14.46
CA LEU A 64 -3.31 -23.38 14.26
C LEU A 64 -2.91 -22.21 15.15
N ILE A 65 -2.63 -21.06 14.54
CA ILE A 65 -2.21 -19.85 15.25
C ILE A 65 -3.45 -18.99 15.49
N THR A 66 -3.84 -18.85 16.76
CA THR A 66 -5.01 -18.08 17.20
C THR A 66 -4.65 -16.91 18.11
N HIS A 67 -3.36 -16.66 18.33
CA HIS A 67 -2.85 -15.59 19.18
C HIS A 67 -2.30 -14.42 18.34
N GLY A 68 -2.01 -13.29 18.99
CA GLY A 68 -1.54 -12.08 18.31
C GLY A 68 -2.59 -11.50 17.35
N VAL A 69 -2.16 -11.09 16.16
CA VAL A 69 -3.05 -10.46 15.15
C VAL A 69 -4.12 -11.44 14.63
N TYR A 70 -3.85 -12.74 14.68
CA TYR A 70 -4.81 -13.79 14.30
C TYR A 70 -5.99 -13.92 15.29
N ARG A 71 -5.91 -13.32 16.48
CA ARG A 71 -7.04 -13.25 17.42
C ARG A 71 -8.11 -12.26 16.96
N LEU A 72 -7.72 -11.22 16.22
CA LEU A 72 -8.62 -10.17 15.76
C LEU A 72 -9.26 -10.54 14.41
N MET A 73 -8.52 -11.19 13.52
CA MET A 73 -8.98 -11.56 12.19
C MET A 73 -8.27 -12.80 11.66
N ARG A 74 -8.97 -13.61 10.86
CA ARG A 74 -8.45 -14.87 10.28
C ARG A 74 -7.38 -14.65 9.20
N HIS A 75 -7.44 -13.50 8.52
CA HIS A 75 -6.52 -13.16 7.42
C HIS A 75 -5.90 -11.76 7.59
N PRO A 76 -5.05 -11.57 8.61
CA PRO A 76 -4.44 -10.28 8.86
C PRO A 76 -3.48 -9.84 7.75
N GLY A 77 -2.81 -10.78 7.08
CA GLY A 77 -1.96 -10.48 5.93
C GLY A 77 -2.73 -9.87 4.74
N TYR A 78 -3.88 -10.44 4.37
CA TYR A 78 -4.71 -9.89 3.29
C TYR A 78 -5.33 -8.54 3.67
N SER A 79 -5.76 -8.39 4.93
CA SER A 79 -6.33 -7.13 5.41
C SER A 79 -5.27 -6.02 5.42
N GLY A 80 -4.05 -6.31 5.90
CA GLY A 80 -2.93 -5.38 5.84
C GLY A 80 -2.52 -5.03 4.40
N PHE A 81 -2.54 -6.01 3.50
CA PHE A 81 -2.29 -5.77 2.07
C PHE A 81 -3.35 -4.87 1.43
N LEU A 82 -4.63 -5.03 1.77
CA LEU A 82 -5.71 -4.18 1.25
C LEU A 82 -5.53 -2.73 1.70
N ILE A 83 -5.28 -2.51 2.99
CA ILE A 83 -5.03 -1.17 3.55
C ILE A 83 -3.79 -0.53 2.90
N TRP A 84 -2.73 -1.32 2.73
CA TRP A 84 -1.52 -0.88 2.03
C TRP A 84 -1.80 -0.49 0.58
N ALA A 85 -2.52 -1.32 -0.17
CA ALA A 85 -2.83 -1.09 -1.58
C ALA A 85 -3.67 0.19 -1.77
N VAL A 86 -4.68 0.41 -0.91
CA VAL A 86 -5.47 1.65 -0.94
C VAL A 86 -4.63 2.86 -0.54
N GLY A 87 -3.74 2.71 0.45
CA GLY A 87 -2.79 3.76 0.82
C GLY A 87 -1.86 4.16 -0.33
N THR A 88 -1.35 3.20 -1.10
CA THR A 88 -0.49 3.46 -2.26
C THR A 88 -1.19 4.11 -3.45
N GLN A 89 -2.54 4.10 -3.50
CA GLN A 89 -3.29 4.83 -4.52
C GLN A 89 -3.27 6.35 -4.29
N THR A 90 -2.84 6.81 -3.11
CA THR A 90 -2.57 8.23 -2.87
C THR A 90 -1.24 8.64 -3.49
N ARG A 91 -1.10 9.92 -3.88
CA ARG A 91 0.01 10.55 -4.64
C ARG A 91 1.37 10.59 -3.90
N TYR A 92 1.61 9.64 -3.01
CA TYR A 92 2.67 9.62 -2.01
C TYR A 92 4.09 9.53 -2.61
N GLU A 93 4.26 8.71 -3.65
CA GLU A 93 5.58 8.48 -4.26
C GLU A 93 6.19 9.78 -4.79
N GLU A 94 5.42 10.56 -5.54
CA GLU A 94 5.82 11.84 -6.11
C GLU A 94 6.16 12.88 -5.01
N PHE A 95 5.32 12.96 -3.97
CA PHE A 95 5.53 13.88 -2.86
C PHE A 95 6.83 13.58 -2.10
N PHE A 96 7.07 12.32 -1.77
CA PHE A 96 8.27 11.92 -1.04
C PHE A 96 9.54 12.16 -1.86
N LEU A 97 9.50 11.88 -3.17
CA LEU A 97 10.64 12.10 -4.06
C LEU A 97 10.99 13.60 -4.16
N ARG A 98 9.98 14.48 -4.28
CA ARG A 98 10.19 15.94 -4.22
C ARG A 98 10.73 16.41 -2.87
N GLN A 99 10.25 15.85 -1.76
CA GLN A 99 10.74 16.23 -0.43
C GLN A 99 12.17 15.74 -0.16
N PHE A 100 12.52 14.54 -0.61
CA PHE A 100 13.81 13.90 -0.33
C PHE A 100 14.92 14.42 -1.24
N PHE A 101 14.66 14.58 -2.54
CA PHE A 101 15.64 14.98 -3.55
C PHE A 101 15.54 16.47 -3.94
N GLY A 102 14.47 17.17 -3.54
CA GLY A 102 14.31 18.60 -3.72
C GLY A 102 14.45 19.03 -5.19
N ARG A 103 15.30 20.04 -5.42
CA ARG A 103 15.54 20.64 -6.74
C ARG A 103 16.00 19.64 -7.80
N GLU A 104 16.78 18.63 -7.44
CA GLU A 104 17.27 17.63 -8.41
C GLU A 104 16.12 16.84 -9.02
N TYR A 105 15.13 16.50 -8.20
CA TYR A 105 13.95 15.78 -8.67
C TYR A 105 12.98 16.70 -9.41
N GLU A 106 12.87 17.97 -9.01
CA GLU A 106 12.09 18.97 -9.74
C GLU A 106 12.63 19.18 -11.17
N GLU A 107 13.95 19.30 -11.32
CA GLU A 107 14.60 19.42 -12.63
C GLU A 107 14.52 18.12 -13.46
N TYR A 108 14.46 16.97 -12.80
CA TYR A 108 14.26 15.67 -13.45
C TYR A 108 12.81 15.50 -13.93
N ALA A 109 11.83 15.84 -13.09
CA ALA A 109 10.40 15.75 -13.39
C ALA A 109 10.02 16.64 -14.58
N GLN A 110 10.64 17.82 -14.71
CA GLN A 110 10.47 18.68 -15.89
C GLN A 110 10.99 18.07 -17.20
N LYS A 111 11.92 17.10 -17.13
CA LYS A 111 12.54 16.47 -18.30
C LYS A 111 11.93 15.12 -18.64
N VAL A 112 11.34 14.44 -17.65
CA VAL A 112 10.87 13.07 -17.78
C VAL A 112 9.45 12.97 -17.25
N HIS A 113 8.51 12.72 -18.15
CA HIS A 113 7.12 12.47 -17.79
C HIS A 113 7.03 11.26 -16.85
N SER A 114 6.27 11.38 -15.76
CA SER A 114 6.13 10.37 -14.72
C SER A 114 5.56 9.02 -15.23
N GLY A 115 4.96 9.00 -16.42
CA GLY A 115 4.22 7.85 -16.96
C GLY A 115 2.89 7.61 -16.24
N LEU A 116 2.60 8.41 -15.21
CA LEU A 116 1.34 8.47 -14.50
C LEU A 116 0.55 9.67 -15.04
N PRO A 117 -0.68 9.46 -15.52
CA PRO A 117 -1.46 10.55 -16.07
C PRO A 117 -1.67 11.64 -15.01
N PHE A 118 -1.41 12.90 -15.39
CA PHE A 118 -1.58 14.11 -14.57
C PHE A 118 -0.59 14.28 -13.40
N ILE A 119 0.56 13.61 -13.41
CA ILE A 119 1.70 13.93 -12.52
C ILE A 119 2.81 14.53 -13.39
N GLU A 120 3.02 15.84 -13.29
CA GLU A 120 4.12 16.61 -13.91
C GLU A 120 5.17 16.99 -12.87
#